data_AF-A0A3C0C5H9-F1
#
_entry.id   AF-A0A3C0C5H9-F1
#
_cell.length_a   1.000
_cell.length_b   1.000
_cell.length_c   1.000
_cell.angle_alpha   90.00
_cell.angle_beta   90.00
_cell.angle_gamma   90.00
#
_symmetry.space_group_name_H-M   'P 1'
#
loop_
_entity.id
_entity.type
_entity.pdbx_description
1 polymer ?
#
loop_
_entity_poly.entity_id
_entity_poly.type
_entity_poly.pdbx_seq_one_letter_code
_entity_poly.pdbx_strand_id
1 'polypeptide(L)'
;MTSNKGSILAGALAACFIAVIASFCIAATLRSSVMIFTSAKECLEIESTRRSVLSTLYSGSIPNSSDYHNVHVVFEGLSSDDKLIIIRIEKDGFLKVRRSYVVWPKEEWQQ
;
A
#
# COMPACT_ATOMS: atom_id res chain seq x y z
N MET A 1 30.85 3.28 57.06
CA MET A 1 29.55 3.63 56.42
C MET A 1 29.78 4.09 54.98
N THR A 2 29.93 3.18 54.02
CA THR A 2 30.14 3.51 52.58
C THR A 2 29.30 2.66 51.62
N SER A 3 28.58 1.65 52.13
CA SER A 3 27.86 0.65 51.33
C SER A 3 26.60 1.18 50.61
N ASN A 4 25.88 2.15 51.19
CA ASN A 4 24.61 2.63 50.61
C ASN A 4 24.79 3.51 49.35
N LYS A 5 25.92 4.21 49.20
CA LYS A 5 26.13 5.14 48.07
C LYS A 5 26.36 4.40 46.74
N GLY A 6 27.07 3.27 46.79
CA GLY A 6 27.32 2.44 45.61
C GLY A 6 26.06 1.74 45.09
N SER A 7 25.19 1.28 46.00
CA SER A 7 23.89 0.67 45.64
C SER A 7 22.94 1.67 44.99
N ILE A 8 22.88 2.91 45.50
CA ILE A 8 22.06 3.99 44.92
C ILE A 8 22.55 4.37 43.52
N LEU A 9 23.87 4.50 43.32
CA LEU A 9 24.44 4.84 42.02
C LEU A 9 24.21 3.72 40.98
N ALA A 10 24.37 2.46 41.38
CA ALA A 10 24.08 1.30 40.53
C ALA A 10 22.58 1.23 40.14
N GLY A 11 21.68 1.51 41.09
CA GLY A 11 20.25 1.60 40.83
C GLY A 11 19.89 2.72 39.86
N ALA A 12 20.50 3.90 40.00
CA ALA A 12 20.30 5.02 39.08
C ALA A 12 20.80 4.70 37.66
N LEU A 13 21.97 4.07 37.53
CA LEU A 13 22.51 3.63 36.24
C LEU A 13 21.59 2.60 35.58
N ALA A 14 21.15 1.58 36.33
CA ALA A 14 20.22 0.58 35.82
C ALA A 14 18.90 1.21 35.35
N ALA A 15 18.34 2.16 36.11
CA ALA A 15 17.13 2.88 35.72
C ALA A 15 17.33 3.69 34.43
N CYS A 16 18.49 4.34 34.26
CA CYS A 16 18.84 5.03 33.01
C CYS A 16 18.94 4.07 31.82
N PHE A 17 19.59 2.91 31.97
CA PHE A 17 19.66 1.91 30.90
C PHE A 17 18.26 1.39 30.52
N ILE A 18 17.41 1.12 31.51
CA ILE A 18 16.03 0.69 31.28
C ILE A 18 15.25 1.78 30.54
N ALA A 19 15.39 3.05 30.94
CA ALA A 19 14.71 4.17 30.28
C ALA A 19 15.15 4.34 28.81
N VAL A 20 16.43 4.17 28.52
CA VAL A 20 16.96 4.23 27.15
C VAL A 20 16.44 3.06 26.30
N ILE A 21 16.47 1.85 26.83
CA ILE A 21 15.95 0.66 26.12
C ILE A 21 14.45 0.79 25.89
N ALA A 22 13.68 1.20 26.90
CA ALA A 22 12.24 1.37 26.79
C ALA A 22 11.86 2.43 25.76
N SER A 23 12.54 3.59 25.75
CA SER A 23 12.29 4.63 24.76
C SER A 23 12.63 4.18 23.33
N PHE A 24 13.72 3.42 23.16
CA PHE A 24 14.06 2.81 21.87
C PHE A 24 13.00 1.80 21.41
N CYS A 25 12.55 0.91 22.30
CA CYS A 25 11.49 -0.05 21.99
C CYS A 25 10.19 0.66 21.56
N ILE A 26 9.76 1.68 22.30
CA ILE A 26 8.56 2.45 21.97
C ILE A 26 8.70 3.11 20.60
N ALA A 27 9.83 3.77 20.33
CA ALA A 27 10.07 4.42 19.04
C ALA A 27 10.08 3.41 17.88
N ALA A 28 10.70 2.25 18.07
CA ALA A 28 10.72 1.17 17.08
C ALA A 28 9.32 0.62 16.81
N THR A 29 8.53 0.36 17.86
CA THR A 29 7.15 -0.11 17.72
C THR A 29 6.26 0.90 17.01
N LEU A 30 6.39 2.19 17.35
CA LEU A 30 5.63 3.26 16.69
C LEU A 30 6.00 3.35 15.21
N ARG A 31 7.29 3.34 14.88
CA ARG A 31 7.76 3.38 13.50
C ARG A 31 7.22 2.20 12.68
N SER A 32 7.34 0.99 13.21
CA SER A 32 6.82 -0.22 12.56
C SER A 32 5.30 -0.15 12.37
N SER A 33 4.56 0.32 13.38
CA SER A 33 3.11 0.44 13.30
C SER A 33 2.68 1.45 12.24
N VAL A 34 3.34 2.62 12.17
CA VAL A 34 3.08 3.62 11.13
C VAL A 34 3.37 3.05 9.74
N MET A 35 4.45 2.30 9.57
CA MET A 35 4.79 1.68 8.30
C MET A 35 3.73 0.64 7.87
N ILE A 36 3.28 -0.22 8.79
CA ILE A 36 2.22 -1.20 8.52
C ILE A 36 0.92 -0.49 8.14
N PHE A 37 0.52 0.54 8.90
CA PHE A 37 -0.71 1.28 8.64
C PHE A 37 -0.68 1.98 7.27
N THR A 38 0.41 2.67 6.95
CA THR A 38 0.56 3.34 5.65
C THR A 38 0.52 2.34 4.50
N SER A 39 1.21 1.19 4.64
CA SER A 39 1.18 0.13 3.63
C SER A 39 -0.22 -0.46 3.45
N ALA A 40 -0.95 -0.71 4.55
CA ALA A 40 -2.32 -1.20 4.50
C ALA A 40 -3.27 -0.18 3.83
N LYS A 41 -3.10 1.12 4.13
CA LYS A 41 -3.85 2.20 3.48
C LYS A 41 -3.59 2.26 1.98
N GLU A 42 -2.33 2.18 1.55
CA GLU A 42 -1.98 2.13 0.13
C GLU A 42 -2.62 0.93 -0.58
N CYS A 43 -2.57 -0.25 0.05
CA CYS A 43 -3.18 -1.46 -0.49
C CYS A 43 -4.70 -1.31 -0.64
N LEU A 44 -5.37 -0.72 0.36
CA LEU A 44 -6.81 -0.45 0.32
C LEU A 44 -7.17 0.49 -0.83
N GLU A 45 -6.41 1.56 -1.03
CA GLU A 45 -6.65 2.51 -2.12
C GLU A 45 -6.50 1.85 -3.49
N ILE A 46 -5.45 1.03 -3.69
CA ILE A 46 -5.26 0.26 -4.92
C ILE A 46 -6.43 -0.70 -5.16
N GLU A 47 -6.87 -1.43 -4.14
CA GLU A 47 -8.02 -2.34 -4.22
C GLU A 47 -9.35 -1.62 -4.46
N SER A 48 -9.52 -0.43 -3.90
CA SER A 48 -10.67 0.42 -4.17
C SER A 48 -10.69 0.87 -5.63
N THR A 49 -9.56 1.39 -6.14
CA THR A 49 -9.41 1.78 -7.54
C THR A 49 -9.63 0.60 -8.47
N ARG A 50 -9.09 -0.57 -8.15
CA ARG A 50 -9.33 -1.82 -8.90
C ARG A 50 -10.82 -2.14 -9.01
N ARG A 51 -11.57 -2.05 -7.91
CA ARG A 51 -13.03 -2.28 -7.92
C ARG A 51 -13.77 -1.25 -8.77
N SER A 52 -13.42 0.03 -8.66
CA SER A 52 -14.00 1.08 -9.51
C SER A 52 -13.75 0.81 -10.98
N VAL A 53 -12.50 0.50 -11.35
CA VAL A 53 -12.13 0.16 -12.73
C VAL A 53 -12.93 -1.05 -13.24
N LEU A 54 -13.05 -2.11 -12.43
CA LEU A 54 -13.86 -3.27 -12.81
C LEU A 54 -15.33 -2.90 -13.01
N SER A 55 -15.91 -2.07 -12.15
CA SER A 55 -17.29 -1.61 -12.33
C SER A 55 -17.47 -0.82 -13.64
N THR A 56 -16.50 0.04 -13.98
CA THR A 56 -16.47 0.77 -15.25
C THR A 56 -16.35 -0.19 -16.44
N LEU A 57 -15.51 -1.21 -16.35
CA LEU A 57 -15.39 -2.25 -17.38
C LEU A 57 -16.69 -3.04 -17.57
N TYR A 58 -17.39 -3.38 -16.50
CA TYR A 58 -18.70 -4.06 -16.58
C TYR A 58 -19.79 -3.15 -17.18
N SER A 59 -19.68 -1.83 -17.06
CA SER A 59 -20.54 -0.88 -17.78
C SER A 59 -20.24 -0.82 -19.29
N GLY A 60 -19.13 -1.44 -19.71
CA GLY A 60 -18.62 -1.47 -21.07
C GLY A 60 -18.19 -0.11 -21.60
N SER A 61 -17.71 0.76 -20.72
CA SER A 61 -16.93 1.95 -21.06
C SER A 61 -15.48 1.68 -20.67
N ILE A 62 -14.53 1.87 -21.59
CA ILE A 62 -13.09 1.71 -21.32
C ILE A 62 -12.44 3.07 -21.57
N PRO A 63 -12.14 3.86 -20.53
CA PRO A 63 -11.36 5.08 -20.70
C PRO A 63 -9.90 4.74 -21.02
N ASN A 64 -9.19 5.60 -21.76
CA ASN A 64 -7.76 5.39 -22.07
C ASN A 64 -6.88 5.49 -20.80
N SER A 65 -7.23 6.40 -19.91
CA SER A 65 -6.65 6.51 -18.57
C SER A 65 -7.68 7.13 -17.63
N SER A 66 -7.52 6.86 -16.35
CA SER A 66 -8.36 7.43 -15.31
C SER A 66 -7.56 7.58 -14.04
N ASP A 67 -7.52 8.80 -13.51
CA ASP A 67 -6.96 9.09 -12.20
C ASP A 67 -8.02 8.90 -11.13
N TYR A 68 -7.83 7.87 -10.30
CA TYR A 68 -8.65 7.65 -9.12
C TYR A 68 -7.84 7.97 -7.87
N HIS A 69 -8.08 9.12 -7.26
CA HIS A 69 -7.48 9.49 -5.96
C HIS A 69 -5.96 9.27 -5.90
N ASN A 70 -5.19 9.87 -6.82
CA ASN A 70 -3.73 9.72 -6.89
C ASN A 70 -3.23 8.30 -7.23
N VAL A 71 -4.12 7.46 -7.76
CA VAL A 71 -3.81 6.18 -8.38
C VAL A 71 -4.13 6.28 -9.87
N HIS A 72 -3.09 6.22 -10.69
CA HIS A 72 -3.17 6.30 -12.14
C HIS A 72 -3.43 4.91 -12.72
N VAL A 73 -4.40 4.81 -13.62
CA VAL A 73 -4.78 3.56 -14.27
C VAL A 73 -4.53 3.69 -15.77
N VAL A 74 -3.72 2.78 -16.31
CA VAL A 74 -3.44 2.68 -17.75
C VAL A 74 -4.04 1.40 -18.29
N PHE A 75 -4.81 1.51 -19.36
CA PHE A 75 -5.33 0.38 -20.12
C PHE A 75 -4.35 0.07 -21.24
N GLU A 76 -3.66 -1.07 -21.16
CA GLU A 76 -2.60 -1.45 -22.10
C GLU A 76 -3.13 -2.11 -23.39
N GLY A 77 -4.46 -2.19 -23.54
CA GLY A 77 -5.13 -2.77 -24.71
C GLY A 77 -5.62 -4.20 -24.52
N LEU A 78 -6.18 -4.74 -25.61
CA LEU A 78 -6.68 -6.11 -25.71
C LEU A 78 -5.52 -7.06 -26.02
N SER A 79 -5.40 -8.16 -25.27
CA SER A 79 -4.51 -9.28 -25.65
C SER A 79 -4.98 -9.87 -26.98
N SER A 80 -4.05 -10.43 -27.77
CA SER A 80 -4.28 -10.99 -29.11
C SER A 80 -5.33 -12.12 -29.19
N ASP A 81 -5.79 -12.63 -28.05
CA ASP A 81 -6.92 -13.57 -27.92
C ASP A 81 -8.28 -12.84 -27.69
N ASP A 82 -8.37 -11.57 -28.09
CA ASP A 82 -9.55 -10.72 -28.31
C ASP A 82 -10.56 -10.51 -27.17
N LYS A 83 -10.25 -10.92 -25.93
CA LYS A 83 -11.20 -10.77 -24.79
C LYS A 83 -10.57 -10.39 -23.46
N LEU A 84 -9.29 -10.04 -23.46
CA LEU A 84 -8.54 -9.73 -22.24
C LEU A 84 -8.07 -8.29 -22.25
N ILE A 85 -8.53 -7.49 -21.30
CA ILE A 85 -8.02 -6.14 -21.07
C ILE A 85 -6.92 -6.22 -20.01
N ILE A 86 -5.74 -5.71 -20.37
CA ILE A 86 -4.63 -5.59 -19.42
C ILE A 86 -4.68 -4.21 -18.78
N ILE A 87 -4.71 -4.18 -17.45
CA ILE A 87 -4.77 -2.95 -16.67
C ILE A 87 -3.52 -2.85 -15.82
N ARG A 88 -2.89 -1.69 -15.91
CA ARG A 88 -1.78 -1.29 -15.07
C ARG A 88 -2.26 -0.24 -14.07
N ILE A 89 -2.03 -0.48 -12.79
CA ILE A 89 -2.36 0.43 -11.70
C ILE A 89 -1.05 0.92 -11.07
N GLU A 90 -0.84 2.23 -11.18
CA GLU A 90 0.34 2.94 -10.69
C GLU A 90 -0.07 3.88 -9.57
N LYS A 91 0.73 3.95 -8.51
CA LYS A 91 0.54 4.89 -7.41
C LYS A 91 1.86 5.58 -7.12
N ASP A 92 1.82 6.91 -7.03
CA ASP A 92 3.00 7.76 -6.78
C ASP A 92 4.15 7.52 -7.78
N GLY A 93 3.82 7.20 -9.05
CA GLY A 93 4.80 6.93 -10.11
C GLY A 93 5.47 5.54 -10.06
N PHE A 94 5.04 4.67 -9.15
CA PHE A 94 5.50 3.28 -9.07
C PHE A 94 4.41 2.31 -9.52
N LEU A 95 4.80 1.30 -10.30
CA LEU A 95 3.92 0.18 -10.63
C LEU A 95 3.63 -0.63 -9.37
N LYS A 96 2.36 -0.61 -8.92
CA LYS A 96 1.93 -1.40 -7.76
C LYS A 96 1.28 -2.71 -8.19
N VAL A 97 0.47 -2.71 -9.24
CA VAL A 97 -0.28 -3.89 -9.69
C VAL A 97 -0.44 -3.88 -11.22
N ARG A 98 -0.16 -5.02 -11.85
CA ARG A 98 -0.52 -5.31 -13.24
C ARG A 98 -1.38 -6.56 -13.27
N ARG A 99 -2.57 -6.50 -13.87
CA ARG A 99 -3.49 -7.64 -13.97
C ARG A 99 -4.23 -7.65 -15.31
N SER A 100 -4.53 -8.85 -15.78
CA SER A 100 -5.35 -9.09 -16.96
C SER A 100 -6.75 -9.48 -16.52
N TYR A 101 -7.77 -8.88 -17.13
CA TYR A 101 -9.17 -9.17 -16.85
C TYR A 101 -9.88 -9.58 -18.13
N VAL A 102 -10.71 -10.61 -18.03
CA VAL A 102 -11.61 -10.99 -19.13
C VAL A 102 -12.76 -10.00 -19.15
N VAL A 103 -12.94 -9.30 -20.26
CA VAL A 103 -14.09 -8.42 -20.49
C VAL A 103 -14.85 -8.96 -21.69
N TRP A 104 -16.16 -9.14 -21.54
CA TRP A 104 -17.00 -9.54 -22.67
C TRP A 104 -17.08 -8.37 -23.65
N PRO A 105 -16.71 -8.54 -24.92
CA PRO A 105 -16.74 -7.43 -25.87
C PRO A 105 -18.18 -6.94 -26.02
N LYS A 106 -18.36 -5.61 -26.02
CA LYS A 106 -19.55 -5.01 -26.61
C LYS A 106 -19.44 -5.15 -28.13
N GLU A 107 -20.56 -5.30 -28.81
CA GLU A 107 -20.64 -5.47 -30.28
C GLU A 107 -19.93 -4.36 -31.07
N GLU A 108 -19.77 -3.18 -30.47
CA GLU A 108 -19.06 -2.01 -31.01
C GLU A 108 -17.53 -2.19 -31.15
N TRP A 109 -16.94 -3.25 -30.56
CA TRP A 109 -15.49 -3.52 -30.57
C TRP A 109 -15.08 -4.55 -31.63
N GLN A 110 -16.01 -4.98 -32.49
CA GLN A 110 -15.75 -5.90 -33.61
C GLN A 110 -15.56 -5.20 -34.97
N GLN A 111 -15.27 -3.90 -35.00
CA GLN A 111 -14.95 -3.17 -36.24
C GLN A 111 -13.46 -3.01 -36.45
#